data_AF-E4Z439-F1
#
_entry.id   AF-E4Z439-F1
#
_cell.length_a   1.000
_cell.length_b   1.000
_cell.length_c   1.000
_cell.angle_alpha   90.00
_cell.angle_beta   90.00
_cell.angle_gamma   90.00
#
_symmetry.space_group_name_H-M   'P 1'
#
loop_
_entity.id
_entity.type
_entity.pdbx_description
1 polymer ?
#
loop_
_entity_poly.entity_id
_entity_poly.type
_entity_poly.pdbx_seq_one_letter_code
_entity_poly.pdbx_strand_id
1 'polypeptide(L)'
;MLTEFCLLAALTLNDDEREVLRDKINNWAECFLPKLKRESTREEQCRLVASVERHKFREDEVAYSWIFFKFVEDEGFLFDDEKKQLLDEFKATSFQKKILCENPSLSDVLISRSGIKEENGEWRLDNVLKEKIISEGGEAIVFSEKFGQIEVAVRLQIFDPFLFTKQFDAGQIKWKTHLISDFETATNGKNRMDCAPVAPIHENIIRNFANIEIFEAGDEEEEDCLGWITIMEKCDGNLREKLKSGDPSLRERKKIASGILAGFEYLEDIGIEHRDRKLANFLLIGDVVKISDFGLVTEQTDRKSYRKLGYARRGSKYKKEAALCKLKSLT
;
A
#
# COMPACT_ATOMS: atom_id res chain seq x y z
N MET A 1 -0.56 3.72 -30.78
CA MET A 1 -0.92 3.79 -29.35
C MET A 1 -1.70 2.57 -28.84
N LEU A 2 -2.20 1.65 -29.69
CA LEU A 2 -3.01 0.49 -29.24
C LEU A 2 -2.23 -0.80 -28.92
N THR A 3 -0.95 -0.91 -29.30
CA THR A 3 -0.16 -2.16 -29.21
C THR A 3 0.68 -2.29 -27.94
N GLU A 4 1.10 -1.19 -27.31
CA GLU A 4 2.10 -1.23 -26.23
C GLU A 4 1.48 -1.64 -24.88
N PHE A 5 0.22 -1.24 -24.60
CA PHE A 5 -0.49 -1.71 -23.41
C PHE A 5 -0.96 -3.18 -23.50
N CYS A 6 -0.88 -3.82 -24.68
CA CYS A 6 -1.08 -5.27 -24.78
C CYS A 6 -0.05 -6.04 -23.94
N LEU A 7 1.10 -5.42 -23.65
CA LEU A 7 2.18 -5.99 -22.85
C LEU A 7 1.92 -5.92 -21.34
N LEU A 8 0.92 -5.16 -20.87
CA LEU A 8 0.67 -4.93 -19.44
C LEU A 8 0.45 -6.23 -18.66
N ALA A 9 -0.18 -7.23 -19.28
CA ALA A 9 -0.45 -8.52 -18.66
C ALA A 9 0.66 -9.56 -18.86
N ALA A 10 1.72 -9.24 -19.62
CA ALA A 10 2.81 -10.15 -19.91
C ALA A 10 3.71 -10.32 -18.69
N LEU A 11 4.02 -11.59 -18.36
CA LEU A 11 4.94 -11.91 -17.27
C LEU A 11 6.41 -11.81 -17.70
N THR A 12 6.69 -11.90 -18.99
CA THR A 12 8.04 -11.82 -19.54
C THR A 12 8.06 -10.79 -20.65
N LEU A 13 8.82 -9.71 -20.43
CA LEU A 13 9.13 -8.65 -21.38
C LEU A 13 10.64 -8.47 -21.42
N ASN A 14 11.18 -8.10 -22.57
CA ASN A 14 12.57 -7.66 -22.66
C ASN A 14 12.74 -6.23 -22.10
N ASP A 15 13.98 -5.76 -21.94
CA ASP A 15 14.26 -4.48 -21.30
C ASP A 15 13.66 -3.29 -22.07
N ASP A 16 13.74 -3.28 -23.41
CA ASP A 16 13.15 -2.21 -24.24
C ASP A 16 11.62 -2.17 -24.09
N GLU A 17 10.97 -3.34 -24.08
CA GLU A 17 9.52 -3.46 -23.88
C GLU A 17 9.09 -2.95 -22.49
N ARG A 18 9.89 -3.24 -21.46
CA ARG A 18 9.65 -2.76 -20.08
C ARG A 18 9.76 -1.25 -20.00
N GLU A 19 10.81 -0.66 -20.57
CA GLU A 19 10.97 0.80 -20.57
C GLU A 19 9.83 1.49 -21.32
N VAL A 20 9.46 0.99 -22.50
CA VAL A 20 8.32 1.54 -23.25
C VAL A 20 7.02 1.47 -22.43
N LEU A 21 6.73 0.33 -21.79
CA LEU A 21 5.53 0.20 -20.97
C LEU A 21 5.57 1.12 -19.76
N ARG A 22 6.73 1.25 -19.09
CA ARG A 22 6.94 2.13 -17.95
C ARG A 22 6.71 3.59 -18.32
N ASP A 23 7.23 4.05 -19.46
CA ASP A 23 7.00 5.40 -19.98
C ASP A 23 5.51 5.65 -20.24
N LYS A 24 4.77 4.68 -20.78
CA LYS A 24 3.33 4.84 -20.99
C LYS A 24 2.56 4.95 -19.68
N ILE A 25 2.91 4.15 -18.68
CA ILE A 25 2.29 4.23 -17.35
C ILE A 25 2.64 5.58 -16.69
N ASN A 26 3.88 6.04 -16.80
CA ASN A 26 4.30 7.35 -16.29
C ASN A 26 3.51 8.49 -16.96
N ASN A 27 3.42 8.50 -18.30
CA ASN A 27 2.62 9.48 -19.04
C ASN A 27 1.13 9.45 -18.64
N TRP A 28 0.59 8.25 -18.40
CA TRP A 28 -0.77 8.11 -17.87
C TRP A 28 -0.89 8.69 -16.46
N ALA A 29 0.06 8.40 -15.57
CA ALA A 29 0.09 8.90 -14.20
C ALA A 29 0.16 10.43 -14.15
N GLU A 30 0.98 11.06 -15.00
CA GLU A 30 1.05 12.52 -15.15
C GLU A 30 -0.32 13.15 -15.49
N CYS A 31 -1.12 12.45 -16.30
CA CYS A 31 -2.46 12.91 -16.66
C CYS A 31 -3.52 12.55 -15.60
N PHE A 32 -3.31 11.47 -14.84
CA PHE A 32 -4.26 10.92 -13.89
C PHE A 32 -4.18 11.62 -12.53
N LEU A 33 -2.96 11.80 -11.99
CA LEU A 33 -2.71 12.37 -10.67
C LEU A 33 -3.35 13.75 -10.47
N PRO A 34 -3.30 14.72 -11.41
CA PRO A 34 -3.90 16.04 -11.22
C PRO A 34 -5.44 16.04 -11.13
N LYS A 35 -6.09 14.94 -11.53
CA LYS A 35 -7.55 14.76 -11.44
C LYS A 35 -7.98 14.30 -10.05
N LEU A 36 -7.05 13.77 -9.26
CA LEU A 36 -7.29 13.34 -7.90
C LEU A 36 -7.32 14.55 -6.99
N LYS A 37 -8.44 14.75 -6.31
CA LYS A 37 -8.62 15.80 -5.31
C LYS A 37 -9.33 15.22 -4.12
N ARG A 38 -8.81 15.52 -2.93
CA ARG A 38 -9.37 15.06 -1.67
C ARG A 38 -9.44 16.18 -0.65
N GLU A 39 -10.35 16.04 0.30
CA GLU A 39 -10.30 16.75 1.57
C GLU A 39 -9.67 15.86 2.64
N SER A 40 -9.19 16.48 3.71
CA SER A 40 -8.63 15.81 4.87
C SER A 40 -9.13 16.52 6.11
N THR A 41 -9.58 15.76 7.10
CA THR A 41 -9.90 16.29 8.43
C THR A 41 -8.73 16.19 9.40
N ARG A 42 -7.63 15.57 8.96
CA ARG A 42 -6.41 15.42 9.75
C ARG A 42 -5.55 16.67 9.67
N GLU A 43 -4.79 16.91 10.73
CA GLU A 43 -3.86 18.03 10.88
C GLU A 43 -2.39 17.58 10.72
N GLU A 44 -1.44 18.51 10.64
CA GLU A 44 0.00 18.21 10.50
C GLU A 44 0.52 17.23 11.56
N GLN A 45 0.03 17.31 12.81
CA GLN A 45 0.39 16.33 13.84
C GLN A 45 0.00 14.89 13.43
N CYS A 46 -1.16 14.69 12.80
CA CYS A 46 -1.58 13.38 12.31
C CYS A 46 -0.67 12.90 11.17
N ARG A 47 -0.25 13.81 10.30
CA ARG A 47 0.69 13.55 9.20
C ARG A 47 2.04 13.08 9.73
N LEU A 48 2.57 13.77 10.74
CA LEU A 48 3.82 13.41 11.41
C LEU A 48 3.73 12.05 12.10
N VAL A 49 2.66 11.79 12.86
CA VAL A 49 2.41 10.48 13.49
C VAL A 49 2.36 9.37 12.43
N ALA A 50 1.64 9.60 11.32
CA ALA A 50 1.53 8.63 10.23
C ALA A 50 2.87 8.36 9.54
N SER A 51 3.75 9.36 9.42
CA SER A 51 5.11 9.18 8.91
C SER A 51 5.97 8.32 9.86
N VAL A 52 5.90 8.57 11.18
CA VAL A 52 6.60 7.73 12.18
C VAL A 52 6.11 6.28 12.14
N GLU A 53 4.82 6.05 11.95
CA GLU A 53 4.23 4.70 11.77
C GLU A 53 4.78 3.93 10.55
N ARG A 54 5.24 4.63 9.52
CA ARG A 54 5.84 4.06 8.31
C ARG A 54 7.36 3.91 8.41
N HIS A 55 7.97 4.43 9.46
CA HIS A 55 9.40 4.38 9.66
C HIS A 55 9.88 2.94 9.92
N LYS A 56 11.10 2.63 9.47
CA LYS A 56 11.78 1.36 9.78
C LYS A 56 12.73 1.61 10.94
N PHE A 57 12.38 1.09 12.10
CA PHE A 57 13.19 1.20 13.31
C PHE A 57 14.35 0.21 13.29
N ARG A 58 15.27 0.37 14.24
CA ARG A 58 16.41 -0.54 14.40
C ARG A 58 15.93 -1.94 14.79
N GLU A 59 15.00 -1.99 15.75
CA GLU A 59 14.37 -3.22 16.22
C GLU A 59 12.87 -3.18 15.93
N ASP A 60 12.37 -4.18 15.21
CA ASP A 60 10.97 -4.16 14.77
C ASP A 60 9.97 -4.21 15.94
N GLU A 61 10.38 -4.75 17.11
CA GLU A 61 9.58 -4.77 18.34
C GLU A 61 9.23 -3.37 18.85
N VAL A 62 10.05 -2.36 18.53
CA VAL A 62 9.78 -0.97 18.90
C VAL A 62 8.47 -0.50 18.30
N ALA A 63 8.12 -0.92 17.08
CA ALA A 63 6.88 -0.54 16.40
C ALA A 63 5.62 -0.94 17.20
N TYR A 64 5.72 -1.99 18.01
CA TYR A 64 4.68 -2.35 18.95
C TYR A 64 4.71 -1.43 20.16
N SER A 65 5.87 -1.27 20.80
CA SER A 65 5.99 -0.66 22.13
C SER A 65 5.87 0.86 22.18
N TRP A 66 6.24 1.59 21.12
CA TRP A 66 6.24 3.06 21.17
C TRP A 66 4.82 3.63 21.26
N ILE A 67 4.65 4.62 22.15
CA ILE A 67 3.40 5.35 22.40
C ILE A 67 3.60 6.85 22.23
N PHE A 68 4.77 7.38 22.58
CA PHE A 68 5.11 8.78 22.36
C PHE A 68 6.37 8.91 21.53
N PHE A 69 6.51 10.05 20.85
CA PHE A 69 7.73 10.43 20.18
C PHE A 69 7.97 11.93 20.28
N LYS A 70 9.21 12.36 20.06
CA LYS A 70 9.55 13.77 19.85
C LYS A 70 10.68 13.88 18.83
N PHE A 71 10.78 15.03 18.20
CA PHE A 71 11.92 15.38 17.34
C PHE A 71 12.75 16.48 18.00
N VAL A 72 14.07 16.29 18.06
CA VAL A 72 15.01 17.32 18.49
C VAL A 72 16.05 17.45 17.40
N GLU A 73 16.13 18.64 16.79
CA GLU A 73 16.94 18.88 15.60
C GLU A 73 16.57 17.88 14.48
N ASP A 74 17.52 17.05 14.06
CA ASP A 74 17.38 16.07 12.99
C ASP A 74 17.09 14.64 13.47
N GLU A 75 16.91 14.45 14.78
CA GLU A 75 16.74 13.13 15.40
C GLU A 75 15.35 12.97 16.01
N GLY A 76 14.76 11.80 15.80
CA GLY A 76 13.51 11.34 16.39
C GLY A 76 13.76 10.38 17.54
N PHE A 77 13.03 10.56 18.64
CA PHE A 77 13.15 9.76 19.86
C PHE A 77 11.80 9.11 20.18
N LEU A 78 11.80 7.82 20.47
CA LEU A 78 10.60 7.04 20.80
C LEU A 78 10.54 6.67 22.27
N PHE A 79 9.35 6.73 22.86
CA PHE A 79 9.13 6.45 24.28
C PHE A 79 7.97 5.48 24.50
N ASP A 80 8.04 4.79 25.64
CA ASP A 80 6.99 3.93 26.18
C ASP A 80 5.77 4.72 26.70
N ASP A 81 4.76 4.00 27.17
CA ASP A 81 3.54 4.58 27.76
C ASP A 81 3.79 5.41 29.02
N GLU A 82 4.79 5.05 29.83
CA GLU A 82 5.17 5.79 31.02
C GLU A 82 5.96 7.08 30.74
N LYS A 83 6.39 7.31 29.49
CA LYS A 83 7.26 8.43 29.07
C LYS A 83 8.61 8.45 29.79
N LYS A 84 9.04 7.31 30.33
CA LYS A 84 10.25 7.22 31.16
C LYS A 84 11.39 6.55 30.42
N GLN A 85 11.08 5.62 29.52
CA GLN A 85 12.08 4.85 28.81
C GLN A 85 12.21 5.31 27.35
N LEU A 86 13.42 5.70 26.96
CA LEU A 86 13.79 5.82 25.56
C LEU A 86 13.85 4.40 24.96
N LEU A 87 13.03 4.15 23.94
CA LEU A 87 12.93 2.85 23.28
C LEU A 87 13.85 2.74 22.07
N ASP A 88 13.93 3.81 21.28
CA ASP A 88 14.79 3.89 20.09
C ASP A 88 15.04 5.35 19.72
N GLU A 89 16.09 5.57 18.95
CA GLU A 89 16.43 6.84 18.30
C GLU A 89 16.61 6.60 16.80
N PHE A 90 16.17 7.55 15.98
CA PHE A 90 16.24 7.42 14.53
C PHE A 90 16.39 8.77 13.85
N LYS A 91 17.10 8.78 12.73
CA LYS A 91 17.25 9.98 11.91
C LYS A 91 15.91 10.37 11.28
N ALA A 92 15.52 11.64 11.40
CA ALA A 92 14.35 12.16 10.73
C ALA A 92 14.49 12.07 9.21
N THR A 93 13.46 11.58 8.52
CA THR A 93 13.43 11.56 7.05
C THR A 93 13.29 12.97 6.49
N SER A 94 13.66 13.17 5.23
CA SER A 94 13.46 14.47 4.54
C SER A 94 12.01 14.95 4.65
N PHE A 95 11.05 14.03 4.56
CA PHE A 95 9.62 14.34 4.70
C PHE A 95 9.25 14.79 6.12
N GLN A 96 9.75 14.13 7.16
CA GLN A 96 9.50 14.51 8.56
C GLN A 96 10.08 15.89 8.86
N LYS A 97 11.29 16.18 8.36
CA LYS A 97 11.92 17.50 8.49
C LYS A 97 11.11 18.59 7.80
N LYS A 98 10.54 18.31 6.62
CA LYS A 98 9.64 19.22 5.92
C LYS A 98 8.42 19.55 6.76
N ILE A 99 7.74 18.54 7.32
CA ILE A 99 6.57 18.75 8.20
C ILE A 99 6.93 19.61 9.42
N LEU A 100 8.08 19.35 10.06
CA LEU A 100 8.55 20.12 11.21
C LEU A 100 8.93 21.56 10.84
N CYS A 101 9.44 21.79 9.64
CA CYS A 101 9.75 23.13 9.12
C CYS A 101 8.47 23.92 8.82
N GLU A 102 7.46 23.27 8.23
CA GLU A 102 6.14 23.85 7.93
C GLU A 102 5.35 24.13 9.21
N ASN A 103 5.53 23.32 10.26
CA ASN A 103 4.92 23.54 11.57
C ASN A 103 5.91 23.38 12.74
N PRO A 104 6.67 24.44 13.07
CA PRO A 104 7.67 24.41 14.15
C PRO A 104 7.11 24.11 15.54
N SER A 105 5.80 24.25 15.77
CA SER A 105 5.19 23.92 17.07
C SER A 105 5.19 22.43 17.39
N LEU A 106 5.55 21.58 16.42
CA LEU A 106 5.70 20.14 16.58
C LEU A 106 7.14 19.73 16.96
N SER A 107 8.10 20.66 16.89
CA SER A 107 9.51 20.43 17.22
C SER A 107 9.76 20.51 18.72
N ASP A 108 10.58 19.60 19.26
CA ASP A 108 10.89 19.42 20.68
C ASP A 108 9.65 19.34 21.60
N VAL A 109 8.55 18.79 21.06
CA VAL A 109 7.33 18.50 21.80
C VAL A 109 7.08 17.00 21.80
N LEU A 110 6.66 16.48 22.96
CA LEU A 110 6.29 15.08 23.10
C LEU A 110 4.88 14.86 22.54
N ILE A 111 4.78 14.09 21.45
CA ILE A 111 3.56 13.80 20.71
C ILE A 111 3.12 12.36 20.97
N SER A 112 1.83 12.16 21.21
CA SER A 112 1.23 10.83 21.35
C SER A 112 0.90 10.19 20.00
N ARG A 113 1.16 8.90 19.87
CA ARG A 113 0.67 8.04 18.79
C ARG A 113 -0.85 8.09 18.66
N SER A 114 -1.56 8.15 19.78
CA SER A 114 -3.03 8.28 19.81
C SER A 114 -3.53 9.65 19.37
N GLY A 115 -2.63 10.61 19.09
CA GLY A 115 -2.99 11.91 18.53
C GLY A 115 -3.45 11.85 17.07
N ILE A 116 -3.30 10.71 16.39
CA ILE A 116 -3.87 10.52 15.05
C ILE A 116 -5.40 10.47 15.14
N LYS A 117 -6.06 11.42 14.46
CA LYS A 117 -7.52 11.52 14.42
C LYS A 117 -8.11 10.58 13.35
N GLU A 118 -9.37 10.22 13.51
CA GLU A 118 -10.13 9.56 12.46
C GLU A 118 -10.19 10.47 11.21
N GLU A 119 -10.05 9.86 10.03
CA GLU A 119 -10.11 10.56 8.75
C GLU A 119 -11.53 10.50 8.22
N ASN A 120 -12.11 11.66 7.94
CA ASN A 120 -13.46 11.79 7.38
C ASN A 120 -13.48 12.64 6.10
N GLY A 121 -12.31 12.93 5.53
CA GLY A 121 -12.19 13.65 4.27
C GLY A 121 -12.77 12.88 3.07
N GLU A 122 -13.37 13.62 2.15
CA GLU A 122 -14.04 13.06 0.97
C GLU A 122 -13.24 13.27 -0.32
N TRP A 123 -13.45 12.37 -1.29
CA TRP A 123 -12.95 12.53 -2.65
C TRP A 123 -13.77 13.57 -3.43
N ARG A 124 -13.08 14.56 -4.01
CA ARG A 124 -13.65 15.62 -4.85
C ARG A 124 -13.37 15.35 -6.33
N LEU A 125 -13.82 14.19 -6.80
CA LEU A 125 -13.59 13.72 -8.18
C LEU A 125 -14.59 14.33 -9.18
N ASP A 126 -14.14 14.45 -10.43
CA ASP A 126 -15.02 14.79 -11.54
C ASP A 126 -15.99 13.65 -11.87
N ASN A 127 -17.00 13.95 -12.70
CA ASN A 127 -18.03 12.96 -13.05
C ASN A 127 -17.44 11.76 -13.81
N VAL A 128 -16.40 11.98 -14.61
CA VAL A 128 -15.78 10.93 -15.42
C VAL A 128 -15.10 9.89 -14.53
N LEU A 129 -14.37 10.32 -13.50
CA LEU A 129 -13.75 9.41 -12.54
C LEU A 129 -14.79 8.76 -11.62
N LYS A 130 -15.83 9.48 -11.21
CA LYS A 130 -16.91 8.92 -10.38
C LYS A 130 -17.62 7.74 -11.04
N GLU A 131 -17.89 7.83 -12.35
CA GLU A 131 -18.50 6.75 -13.12
C GLU A 131 -17.63 5.50 -13.22
N LYS A 132 -16.31 5.64 -12.99
CA LYS A 132 -15.35 4.54 -13.04
C LYS A 132 -15.10 3.88 -11.69
N ILE A 133 -15.64 4.39 -10.58
CA ILE A 133 -15.39 3.81 -9.26
C ILE A 133 -15.98 2.40 -9.19
N ILE A 134 -15.13 1.43 -8.85
CA ILE A 134 -15.51 0.04 -8.53
C ILE A 134 -15.84 -0.04 -7.03
N SER A 135 -14.99 0.52 -6.19
CA SER A 135 -15.17 0.53 -4.74
C SER A 135 -14.42 1.69 -4.08
N GLU A 136 -14.93 2.11 -2.93
CA GLU A 136 -14.34 3.17 -2.10
C GLU A 136 -14.47 2.75 -0.63
N GLY A 137 -13.39 2.87 0.14
CA GLY A 137 -13.45 2.61 1.58
C GLY A 137 -12.11 2.75 2.29
N GLY A 138 -12.16 3.24 3.54
CA GLY A 138 -11.00 3.36 4.42
C GLY A 138 -9.88 4.21 3.78
N GLU A 139 -8.74 3.57 3.50
CA GLU A 139 -7.54 4.22 2.92
C GLU A 139 -7.47 4.12 1.38
N ALA A 140 -8.43 3.48 0.70
CA ALA A 140 -8.32 3.20 -0.73
C ALA A 140 -9.60 3.47 -1.55
N ILE A 141 -9.39 3.83 -2.81
CA ILE A 141 -10.40 3.93 -3.85
C ILE A 141 -9.94 3.14 -5.07
N VAL A 142 -10.86 2.43 -5.72
CA VAL A 142 -10.56 1.55 -6.85
C VAL A 142 -11.35 1.99 -8.07
N PHE A 143 -10.68 2.18 -9.19
CA PHE A 143 -11.27 2.58 -10.47
C PHE A 143 -11.20 1.46 -11.50
N SER A 144 -12.16 1.42 -12.42
CA SER A 144 -12.07 0.65 -13.66
C SER A 144 -11.40 1.52 -14.72
N GLU A 145 -10.24 1.09 -15.22
CA GLU A 145 -9.53 1.82 -16.28
C GLU A 145 -9.24 0.91 -17.47
N LYS A 146 -9.11 1.52 -18.64
CA LYS A 146 -8.83 0.80 -19.89
C LYS A 146 -7.47 1.20 -20.44
N PHE A 147 -6.57 0.23 -20.49
CA PHE A 147 -5.25 0.36 -21.09
C PHE A 147 -5.22 -0.44 -22.40
N GLY A 148 -5.32 0.27 -23.52
CA GLY A 148 -5.48 -0.37 -24.83
C GLY A 148 -6.78 -1.16 -24.92
N GLN A 149 -6.71 -2.48 -25.06
CA GLN A 149 -7.88 -3.38 -25.05
C GLN A 149 -8.13 -4.05 -23.70
N ILE A 150 -7.23 -3.87 -22.74
CA ILE A 150 -7.30 -4.52 -21.43
C ILE A 150 -8.03 -3.59 -20.47
N GLU A 151 -9.08 -4.09 -19.84
CA GLU A 151 -9.72 -3.43 -18.71
C GLU A 151 -9.08 -3.93 -17.40
N VAL A 152 -8.72 -3.00 -16.52
CA VAL A 152 -7.99 -3.27 -15.28
C VAL A 152 -8.65 -2.55 -14.11
N ALA A 153 -8.34 -3.01 -12.89
CA ALA A 153 -8.63 -2.26 -11.69
C ALA A 153 -7.40 -1.41 -11.31
N VAL A 154 -7.62 -0.13 -11.02
CA VAL A 154 -6.59 0.80 -10.54
C VAL A 154 -6.94 1.14 -9.09
N ARG A 155 -6.16 0.61 -8.15
CA ARG A 155 -6.32 0.88 -6.72
C ARG A 155 -5.39 2.00 -6.31
N LEU A 156 -5.97 3.11 -5.88
CA LEU A 156 -5.26 4.20 -5.22
C LEU A 156 -5.36 4.01 -3.72
N GLN A 157 -4.23 3.86 -3.03
CA GLN A 157 -4.18 3.71 -1.58
C GLN A 157 -3.33 4.82 -0.96
N ILE A 158 -3.91 5.53 0.00
CA ILE A 158 -3.33 6.74 0.57
C ILE A 158 -2.79 6.45 1.96
N PHE A 159 -1.50 6.71 2.17
CA PHE A 159 -0.85 6.53 3.47
C PHE A 159 -0.62 7.86 4.20
N ASP A 160 -0.39 8.93 3.45
CA ASP A 160 -0.28 10.29 3.95
C ASP A 160 -1.63 11.01 3.84
N PRO A 161 -2.18 11.57 4.94
CA PRO A 161 -3.49 12.19 4.91
C PRO A 161 -3.56 13.45 4.04
N PHE A 162 -2.44 14.06 3.67
CA PHE A 162 -2.45 15.29 2.88
C PHE A 162 -2.33 15.01 1.38
N LEU A 163 -2.03 13.78 0.98
CA LEU A 163 -1.89 13.41 -0.42
C LEU A 163 -3.16 13.72 -1.24
N PHE A 164 -3.00 14.54 -2.28
CA PHE A 164 -4.06 15.10 -3.14
C PHE A 164 -5.01 16.11 -2.49
N THR A 165 -4.64 16.66 -1.34
CA THR A 165 -5.33 17.82 -0.78
C THR A 165 -4.86 19.12 -1.44
N LYS A 166 -5.56 20.23 -1.20
CA LYS A 166 -5.13 21.56 -1.67
C LYS A 166 -3.76 21.98 -1.13
N GLN A 167 -3.34 21.43 0.01
CA GLN A 167 -2.06 21.75 0.66
C GLN A 167 -0.92 20.91 0.08
N PHE A 168 -1.22 19.72 -0.45
CA PHE A 168 -0.22 18.79 -0.95
C PHE A 168 -0.75 18.08 -2.21
N ASP A 169 -0.57 18.75 -3.34
CA ASP A 169 -1.10 18.35 -4.63
C ASP A 169 -0.06 17.61 -5.50
N ALA A 170 -0.44 17.30 -6.74
CA ALA A 170 0.39 16.55 -7.68
C ALA A 170 1.71 17.25 -8.05
N GLY A 171 1.85 18.56 -7.83
CA GLY A 171 3.08 19.29 -8.12
C GLY A 171 4.18 19.09 -7.06
N GLN A 172 3.83 18.54 -5.90
CA GLN A 172 4.74 18.35 -4.76
C GLN A 172 5.15 16.88 -4.56
N ILE A 173 4.77 16.01 -5.50
CA ILE A 173 5.05 14.59 -5.45
C ILE A 173 5.97 14.18 -6.59
N LYS A 174 6.70 13.10 -6.36
CA LYS A 174 7.34 12.30 -7.40
C LYS A 174 6.86 10.86 -7.27
N TRP A 175 7.11 10.06 -8.30
CA TRP A 175 6.69 8.65 -8.27
C TRP A 175 7.68 7.74 -8.96
N LYS A 176 7.55 6.44 -8.66
CA LYS A 176 8.36 5.37 -9.24
C LYS A 176 7.48 4.19 -9.65
N THR A 177 7.62 3.78 -10.89
CA THR A 177 6.79 2.72 -11.49
C THR A 177 7.57 1.40 -11.56
N HIS A 178 6.97 0.35 -11.01
CA HIS A 178 7.49 -1.02 -11.03
C HIS A 178 6.53 -1.92 -11.79
N LEU A 179 7.05 -2.80 -12.63
CA LEU A 179 6.27 -3.74 -13.44
C LEU A 179 6.41 -5.15 -12.91
N ILE A 180 5.36 -5.97 -13.00
CA ILE A 180 5.45 -7.37 -12.60
C ILE A 180 6.51 -8.15 -13.40
N SER A 181 6.72 -7.75 -14.66
CA SER A 181 7.73 -8.34 -15.54
C SER A 181 9.17 -8.08 -15.09
N ASP A 182 9.39 -7.15 -14.17
CA ASP A 182 10.71 -6.92 -13.54
C ASP A 182 11.05 -8.03 -12.52
N PHE A 183 10.09 -8.92 -12.20
CA PHE A 183 10.21 -9.89 -11.12
C PHE A 183 9.90 -11.32 -11.56
N GLU A 184 10.66 -12.26 -11.00
CA GLU A 184 10.35 -13.70 -11.11
C GLU A 184 9.27 -14.12 -10.10
N THR A 185 8.80 -15.36 -10.18
CA THR A 185 7.85 -15.91 -9.22
C THR A 185 8.54 -16.23 -7.89
N ALA A 186 7.98 -15.73 -6.79
CA ALA A 186 8.42 -16.12 -5.45
C ALA A 186 8.03 -17.58 -5.18
N THR A 187 9.02 -18.42 -4.84
CA THR A 187 8.83 -19.87 -4.61
C THR A 187 9.30 -20.35 -3.22
N ASN A 188 10.03 -19.52 -2.45
CA ASN A 188 10.45 -19.87 -1.09
C ASN A 188 10.82 -18.63 -0.23
N GLY A 189 10.10 -18.44 0.87
CA GLY A 189 10.25 -17.35 1.84
C GLY A 189 11.31 -17.58 2.92
N LYS A 190 11.84 -18.80 3.04
CA LYS A 190 12.66 -19.19 4.21
C LYS A 190 14.06 -18.56 4.25
N ASN A 191 14.51 -17.96 3.15
CA ASN A 191 15.79 -17.24 3.11
C ASN A 191 15.57 -15.73 3.22
N ARG A 192 15.69 -15.19 4.44
CA ARG A 192 15.57 -13.74 4.72
C ARG A 192 16.62 -12.85 4.03
N MET A 193 17.63 -13.47 3.40
CA MET A 193 18.72 -12.77 2.70
C MET A 193 18.59 -12.83 1.18
N ASP A 194 17.55 -13.49 0.66
CA ASP A 194 17.34 -13.58 -0.78
C ASP A 194 16.85 -12.25 -1.34
N CYS A 195 17.77 -11.53 -1.99
CA CYS A 195 17.52 -10.26 -2.65
C CYS A 195 17.01 -10.43 -4.09
N ALA A 196 16.67 -11.66 -4.51
CA ALA A 196 16.13 -11.89 -5.85
C ALA A 196 14.90 -11.00 -6.08
N PRO A 197 14.79 -10.35 -7.26
CA PRO A 197 13.61 -9.61 -7.63
C PRO A 197 12.48 -10.60 -7.90
N VAL A 198 11.72 -10.96 -6.86
CA VAL A 198 10.58 -11.87 -6.95
C VAL A 198 9.28 -11.20 -6.52
N ALA A 199 8.16 -11.61 -7.10
CA ALA A 199 6.83 -11.16 -6.73
C ALA A 199 5.90 -12.36 -6.42
N PRO A 200 4.85 -12.16 -5.60
CA PRO A 200 3.80 -13.16 -5.44
C PRO A 200 3.07 -13.39 -6.76
N ILE A 201 3.27 -14.55 -7.39
CA ILE A 201 2.63 -14.95 -8.65
C ILE A 201 2.00 -16.32 -8.44
N HIS A 202 0.68 -16.33 -8.23
CA HIS A 202 -0.09 -17.54 -7.98
C HIS A 202 -1.52 -17.37 -8.50
N GLU A 203 -2.18 -18.45 -8.91
CA GLU A 203 -3.51 -18.38 -9.52
C GLU A 203 -4.56 -17.78 -8.58
N ASN A 204 -4.42 -18.01 -7.27
CA ASN A 204 -5.33 -17.52 -6.23
C ASN A 204 -4.91 -16.21 -5.56
N ILE A 205 -3.91 -15.51 -6.09
CA ILE A 205 -3.48 -14.19 -5.63
C ILE A 205 -3.80 -13.17 -6.72
N ILE A 206 -4.31 -11.99 -6.33
CA ILE A 206 -4.55 -10.91 -7.27
C ILE A 206 -3.22 -10.52 -7.93
N ARG A 207 -3.22 -10.42 -9.25
CA ARG A 207 -2.06 -10.01 -10.02
C ARG A 207 -1.99 -8.49 -10.11
N ASN A 208 -0.97 -7.90 -9.51
CA ASN A 208 -0.60 -6.50 -9.70
C ASN A 208 0.31 -6.44 -10.93
N PHE A 209 -0.19 -5.92 -12.06
CA PHE A 209 0.59 -5.74 -13.28
C PHE A 209 1.68 -4.69 -13.10
N ALA A 210 1.34 -3.61 -12.40
CA ALA A 210 2.27 -2.56 -12.06
C ALA A 210 1.88 -1.92 -10.73
N ASN A 211 2.86 -1.29 -10.09
CA ASN A 211 2.62 -0.46 -8.92
C ASN A 211 3.46 0.82 -9.02
N ILE A 212 2.82 1.93 -8.69
CA ILE A 212 3.43 3.26 -8.66
C ILE A 212 3.54 3.67 -7.20
N GLU A 213 4.76 3.80 -6.70
CA GLU A 213 5.03 4.35 -5.38
C GLU A 213 5.08 5.87 -5.47
N ILE A 214 4.41 6.56 -4.54
CA ILE A 214 4.33 8.02 -4.49
C ILE A 214 5.15 8.53 -3.31
N PHE A 215 5.99 9.54 -3.55
CA PHE A 215 6.87 10.16 -2.57
C PHE A 215 6.72 11.68 -2.62
N GLU A 216 7.20 12.36 -1.58
CA GLU A 216 7.41 13.80 -1.63
C GLU A 216 8.56 14.12 -2.61
N ALA A 217 8.45 15.23 -3.35
CA ALA A 217 9.40 15.55 -4.41
C ALA A 217 10.86 15.68 -3.94
N GLY A 218 11.09 16.19 -2.72
CA GLY A 218 12.38 16.31 -2.07
C GLY A 218 12.86 15.06 -1.31
N ASP A 219 12.10 13.97 -1.29
CA ASP A 219 12.52 12.69 -0.69
C ASP A 219 13.46 11.92 -1.63
N GLU A 220 14.67 12.41 -1.84
CA GLU A 220 15.68 11.84 -2.77
C GLU A 220 15.91 10.34 -2.57
N GLU A 221 15.92 9.89 -1.32
CA GLU A 221 16.22 8.51 -0.91
C GLU A 221 14.98 7.58 -0.88
N GLU A 222 13.80 8.09 -1.26
CA GLU A 222 12.53 7.33 -1.28
C GLU A 222 12.25 6.68 0.08
N GLU A 223 12.50 7.42 1.16
CA GLU A 223 12.44 6.93 2.55
C GLU A 223 11.02 6.70 3.03
N ASP A 224 10.09 7.57 2.64
CA ASP A 224 8.71 7.58 3.11
C ASP A 224 7.70 7.55 1.95
N CYS A 225 7.22 6.34 1.63
CA CYS A 225 6.17 6.14 0.64
C CYS A 225 4.83 6.67 1.17
N LEU A 226 4.27 7.67 0.48
CA LEU A 226 3.06 8.40 0.87
C LEU A 226 1.78 7.77 0.33
N GLY A 227 1.88 6.94 -0.69
CA GLY A 227 0.75 6.22 -1.26
C GLY A 227 1.16 5.31 -2.41
N TRP A 228 0.21 4.49 -2.85
CA TRP A 228 0.37 3.60 -3.99
C TRP A 228 -0.72 3.81 -5.03
N ILE A 229 -0.36 3.61 -6.29
CA ILE A 229 -1.30 3.31 -7.38
C ILE A 229 -0.98 1.93 -7.91
N THR A 230 -1.82 0.96 -7.61
CA THR A 230 -1.64 -0.42 -8.05
C THR A 230 -2.56 -0.70 -9.23
N ILE A 231 -1.97 -1.07 -10.37
CA ILE A 231 -2.69 -1.49 -11.58
C ILE A 231 -2.77 -3.01 -11.54
N MET A 232 -3.97 -3.57 -11.42
CA MET A 232 -4.20 -5.00 -11.17
C MET A 232 -5.26 -5.60 -12.10
N GLU A 233 -5.29 -6.93 -12.18
CA GLU A 233 -6.34 -7.64 -12.91
C GLU A 233 -7.72 -7.25 -12.38
N LYS A 234 -8.68 -7.01 -13.29
CA LYS A 234 -10.05 -6.69 -12.93
C LYS A 234 -10.82 -7.99 -12.66
N CYS A 235 -11.53 -8.02 -11.53
CA CYS A 235 -12.36 -9.14 -11.11
C CYS A 235 -13.85 -8.85 -11.33
N ASP A 236 -14.66 -9.91 -11.40
CA ASP A 236 -16.12 -9.83 -11.62
C ASP A 236 -16.88 -9.29 -10.39
N GLY A 237 -16.28 -9.43 -9.20
CA GLY A 237 -16.86 -9.00 -7.93
C GLY A 237 -16.14 -9.67 -6.76
N ASN A 238 -16.67 -9.49 -5.54
CA ASN A 238 -16.14 -10.14 -4.34
C ASN A 238 -17.05 -11.27 -3.82
N LEU A 239 -16.46 -12.13 -2.98
CA LEU A 239 -17.16 -13.29 -2.41
C LEU A 239 -18.35 -12.87 -1.53
N ARG A 240 -18.28 -11.72 -0.85
CA ARG A 240 -19.40 -11.19 -0.07
C ARG A 240 -20.62 -10.89 -0.96
N GLU A 241 -20.41 -10.27 -2.12
CA GLU A 241 -21.48 -10.00 -3.09
C GLU A 241 -22.02 -11.28 -3.71
N LYS A 242 -21.15 -12.21 -4.11
CA LYS A 242 -21.58 -13.51 -4.65
C LYS A 242 -22.51 -14.22 -3.68
N LEU A 243 -22.15 -14.31 -2.40
CA LEU A 243 -22.95 -14.94 -1.36
C LEU A 243 -24.28 -14.20 -1.06
N LYS A 244 -24.35 -12.88 -1.31
CA LYS A 244 -25.61 -12.12 -1.20
C LYS A 244 -26.54 -12.36 -2.40
N SER A 245 -25.98 -12.53 -3.60
CA SER A 245 -26.74 -12.69 -4.84
C SER A 245 -27.37 -14.08 -5.02
N GLY A 246 -26.92 -15.07 -4.24
CA GLY A 246 -27.46 -16.42 -4.24
C GLY A 246 -26.54 -17.40 -3.51
N ASP A 247 -27.01 -18.62 -3.36
CA ASP A 247 -26.24 -19.69 -2.74
C ASP A 247 -25.37 -20.40 -3.79
N PRO A 248 -24.04 -20.29 -3.74
CA PRO A 248 -23.18 -21.07 -4.63
C PRO A 248 -23.39 -22.56 -4.36
N SER A 249 -23.29 -23.36 -5.41
CA SER A 249 -23.37 -24.82 -5.30
C SER A 249 -22.28 -25.37 -4.38
N LEU A 250 -22.48 -26.57 -3.82
CA LEU A 250 -21.46 -27.22 -2.99
C LEU A 250 -20.11 -27.37 -3.72
N ARG A 251 -20.14 -27.62 -5.04
CA ARG A 251 -18.94 -27.71 -5.87
C ARG A 251 -18.19 -26.39 -5.94
N GLU A 252 -18.90 -25.28 -6.17
CA GLU A 252 -18.29 -23.94 -6.18
C GLU A 252 -17.73 -23.57 -4.81
N ARG A 253 -18.47 -23.85 -3.73
CA ARG A 253 -17.99 -23.59 -2.36
C ARG A 253 -16.68 -24.31 -2.08
N LYS A 254 -16.58 -25.59 -2.47
CA LYS A 254 -15.35 -26.37 -2.33
C LYS A 254 -14.20 -25.76 -3.14
N LYS A 255 -14.45 -25.40 -4.41
CA LYS A 255 -13.42 -24.78 -5.27
C LYS A 255 -12.92 -23.45 -4.69
N ILE A 256 -13.82 -22.58 -4.24
CA ILE A 256 -13.47 -21.30 -3.60
C ILE A 256 -12.69 -21.54 -2.31
N ALA A 257 -13.16 -22.43 -1.42
CA ALA A 257 -12.46 -22.72 -0.17
C ALA A 257 -11.05 -23.28 -0.40
N SER A 258 -10.91 -24.22 -1.35
CA SER A 258 -9.61 -24.77 -1.73
C SER A 258 -8.68 -23.72 -2.33
N GLY A 259 -9.18 -22.81 -3.18
CA GLY A 259 -8.37 -21.74 -3.75
C GLY A 259 -7.93 -20.70 -2.71
N ILE A 260 -8.79 -20.37 -1.75
CA ILE A 260 -8.41 -19.49 -0.62
C ILE A 260 -7.31 -20.15 0.21
N LEU A 261 -7.45 -21.45 0.52
CA LEU A 261 -6.45 -22.18 1.29
C LEU A 261 -5.11 -22.22 0.54
N ALA A 262 -5.11 -22.62 -0.73
CA ALA A 262 -3.91 -22.67 -1.57
C ALA A 262 -3.23 -21.29 -1.68
N GLY A 263 -4.01 -20.21 -1.81
CA GLY A 263 -3.47 -18.85 -1.81
C GLY A 263 -2.81 -18.47 -0.49
N PHE A 264 -3.39 -18.83 0.66
CA PHE A 264 -2.75 -18.55 1.95
C PHE A 264 -1.53 -19.43 2.22
N GLU A 265 -1.57 -20.71 1.88
CA GLU A 265 -0.41 -21.61 1.96
C GLU A 265 0.75 -21.05 1.11
N TYR A 266 0.45 -20.61 -0.11
CA TYR A 266 1.44 -19.95 -0.97
C TYR A 266 2.02 -18.67 -0.33
N LEU A 267 1.18 -17.78 0.19
CA LEU A 267 1.64 -16.54 0.83
C LEU A 267 2.53 -16.83 2.05
N GLU A 268 2.13 -17.78 2.89
CA GLU A 268 2.90 -18.22 4.05
C GLU A 268 4.27 -18.78 3.63
N ASP A 269 4.28 -19.63 2.61
CA ASP A 269 5.51 -20.22 2.06
C ASP A 269 6.49 -19.16 1.56
N ILE A 270 6.01 -18.04 1.02
CA ILE A 270 6.85 -16.91 0.56
C ILE A 270 7.09 -15.84 1.63
N GLY A 271 6.60 -16.07 2.86
CA GLY A 271 6.82 -15.24 4.06
C GLY A 271 5.93 -14.00 4.16
N ILE A 272 4.75 -14.04 3.54
CA ILE A 272 3.70 -13.03 3.67
C ILE A 272 2.52 -13.64 4.45
N GLU A 273 2.11 -12.97 5.51
CA GLU A 273 0.90 -13.33 6.26
C GLU A 273 -0.16 -12.26 6.07
N HIS A 274 -1.26 -12.64 5.42
CA HIS A 274 -2.38 -11.75 5.19
C HIS A 274 -3.22 -11.58 6.45
N ARG A 275 -3.36 -10.35 6.96
CA ARG A 275 -4.03 -10.08 8.25
C ARG A 275 -5.48 -9.59 8.11
N ASP A 276 -5.90 -9.15 6.92
CA ASP A 276 -7.29 -8.75 6.66
C ASP A 276 -8.08 -9.81 5.89
N ARG A 277 -8.39 -10.95 6.54
CA ARG A 277 -9.05 -12.12 5.92
C ARG A 277 -10.58 -11.99 5.91
N LYS A 278 -11.11 -10.98 5.23
CA LYS A 278 -12.56 -10.74 5.09
C LYS A 278 -13.07 -11.12 3.70
N LEU A 279 -14.36 -11.48 3.60
CA LEU A 279 -15.00 -11.88 2.34
C LEU A 279 -14.93 -10.81 1.23
N ALA A 280 -14.78 -9.54 1.57
CA ALA A 280 -14.61 -8.45 0.59
C ALA A 280 -13.23 -8.46 -0.09
N ASN A 281 -12.23 -9.11 0.52
CA ASN A 281 -10.87 -9.21 0.01
C ASN A 281 -10.64 -10.50 -0.80
N PHE A 282 -11.66 -11.34 -0.95
CA PHE A 282 -11.65 -12.50 -1.84
C PHE A 282 -12.42 -12.15 -3.10
N LEU A 283 -11.70 -11.76 -4.14
CA LEU A 283 -12.26 -11.39 -5.45
C LEU A 283 -12.45 -12.65 -6.31
N LEU A 284 -13.25 -12.54 -7.37
CA LEU A 284 -13.59 -13.65 -8.24
C LEU A 284 -13.34 -13.32 -9.71
N ILE A 285 -12.74 -14.26 -10.43
CA ILE A 285 -12.70 -14.27 -11.90
C ILE A 285 -13.30 -15.60 -12.34
N GLY A 286 -14.53 -15.56 -12.84
CA GLY A 286 -15.36 -16.74 -13.05
C GLY A 286 -15.52 -17.54 -11.75
N ASP A 287 -14.91 -18.73 -11.71
CA ASP A 287 -14.94 -19.63 -10.55
C ASP A 287 -13.59 -19.71 -9.79
N VAL A 288 -12.63 -18.86 -10.15
CA VAL A 288 -11.32 -18.74 -9.50
C VAL A 288 -11.38 -17.60 -8.49
N VAL A 289 -11.00 -17.91 -7.25
CA VAL A 289 -10.86 -16.91 -6.18
C VAL A 289 -9.48 -16.28 -6.19
N LYS A 290 -9.42 -14.98 -5.90
CA LYS A 290 -8.21 -14.15 -5.84
C LYS A 290 -8.16 -13.45 -4.49
N ILE A 291 -7.12 -13.72 -3.70
CA ILE A 291 -6.82 -12.97 -2.47
C ILE A 291 -6.27 -11.61 -2.88
N SER A 292 -6.86 -10.56 -2.34
CA SER A 292 -6.52 -9.16 -2.63
C SER A 292 -6.41 -8.35 -1.34
N ASP A 293 -6.02 -7.08 -1.47
CA ASP A 293 -5.86 -6.13 -0.37
C ASP A 293 -4.71 -6.45 0.59
N PHE A 294 -3.50 -6.19 0.10
CA PHE A 294 -2.26 -6.35 0.84
C PHE A 294 -1.90 -5.13 1.71
N GLY A 295 -2.88 -4.26 2.00
CA GLY A 295 -2.68 -3.08 2.84
C GLY A 295 -2.35 -3.41 4.29
N LEU A 296 -2.74 -4.62 4.75
CA LEU A 296 -2.51 -5.12 6.11
C LEU A 296 -1.95 -6.54 6.08
N VAL A 297 -0.62 -6.63 5.97
CA VAL A 297 0.13 -7.89 5.98
C VAL A 297 1.31 -7.81 6.94
N THR A 298 1.78 -8.97 7.40
CA THR A 298 3.11 -9.12 7.99
C THR A 298 4.05 -9.73 6.96
N GLU A 299 5.22 -9.10 6.76
CA GLU A 299 6.24 -9.52 5.79
C GLU A 299 7.52 -9.92 6.53
N GLN A 300 7.92 -11.20 6.44
CA GLN A 300 8.97 -11.78 7.29
C GLN A 300 10.33 -11.94 6.60
N THR A 301 10.44 -11.55 5.32
CA THR A 301 11.58 -11.86 4.44
C THR A 301 12.42 -10.64 4.06
N ASP A 302 11.96 -9.44 4.42
CA ASP A 302 12.60 -8.16 4.11
C ASP A 302 12.72 -7.83 2.61
N ARG A 303 11.97 -8.56 1.76
CA ARG A 303 12.04 -8.40 0.32
C ARG A 303 11.48 -7.06 -0.11
N LYS A 304 12.35 -6.24 -0.70
CA LYS A 304 11.98 -4.93 -1.27
C LYS A 304 10.99 -5.08 -2.44
N SER A 305 11.06 -6.17 -3.20
CA SER A 305 10.21 -6.42 -4.37
C SER A 305 8.73 -6.52 -4.01
N TYR A 306 8.37 -7.13 -2.87
CA TYR A 306 6.99 -7.16 -2.40
C TYR A 306 6.44 -5.77 -2.13
N ARG A 307 7.28 -4.86 -1.63
CA ARG A 307 6.91 -3.46 -1.39
C ARG A 307 6.75 -2.68 -2.68
N LYS A 308 7.72 -2.82 -3.58
CA LYS A 308 7.71 -2.21 -4.91
C LYS A 308 6.45 -2.55 -5.71
N LEU A 309 5.95 -3.79 -5.60
CA LEU A 309 4.75 -4.27 -6.31
C LEU A 309 3.43 -4.16 -5.51
N GLY A 310 3.43 -3.49 -4.36
CA GLY A 310 2.19 -3.24 -3.61
C GLY A 310 1.63 -4.46 -2.88
N TYR A 311 2.48 -5.43 -2.54
CA TYR A 311 2.12 -6.62 -1.75
C TYR A 311 2.52 -6.55 -0.27
N ALA A 312 3.33 -5.56 0.13
CA ALA A 312 3.71 -5.35 1.52
C ALA A 312 4.10 -3.88 1.78
N ARG A 313 3.71 -3.31 2.92
CA ARG A 313 4.09 -1.92 3.25
C ARG A 313 5.49 -1.87 3.87
N ARG A 314 6.18 -0.73 3.69
CA ARG A 314 7.42 -0.42 4.40
C ARG A 314 7.12 -0.01 5.84
N GLY A 315 8.06 -0.30 6.74
CA GLY A 315 8.04 0.13 8.13
C GLY A 315 7.98 -1.04 9.09
N SER A 316 8.55 -0.87 10.28
CA SER A 316 8.64 -1.93 11.29
C SER A 316 7.27 -2.42 11.77
N LYS A 317 6.25 -1.56 11.65
CA LYS A 317 4.84 -1.90 11.91
C LYS A 317 4.38 -3.14 11.13
N TYR A 318 4.78 -3.28 9.87
CA TYR A 318 4.35 -4.37 8.98
C TYR A 318 5.21 -5.62 9.09
N LYS A 319 6.07 -5.69 10.10
CA LYS A 319 6.87 -6.88 10.41
C LYS A 319 6.49 -7.54 11.72
N LYS A 320 5.71 -6.86 12.54
CA LYS A 320 5.24 -7.36 13.84
C LYS A 320 3.72 -7.36 13.86
N GLU A 321 3.15 -8.55 13.97
CA GLU A 321 1.69 -8.73 14.09
C GLU A 321 1.11 -7.87 15.23
N ALA A 322 1.77 -7.87 16.38
CA ALA A 322 1.33 -7.12 17.55
C ALA A 322 1.21 -5.61 17.27
N ALA A 323 2.06 -5.06 16.38
CA ALA A 323 2.03 -3.65 15.99
C ALA A 323 0.87 -3.31 15.03
N LEU A 324 0.33 -4.30 14.31
CA LEU A 324 -0.85 -4.11 13.45
C LEU A 324 -2.15 -4.05 14.26
N CYS A 325 -2.22 -4.78 15.37
CA CYS A 325 -3.43 -4.94 16.19
C CYS A 325 -3.68 -3.82 17.22
N LYS A 326 -2.72 -2.90 17.42
CA LYS A 326 -2.75 -1.91 18.51
C LYS A 326 -3.78 -0.77 18.38
N LEU A 327 -4.72 -0.85 17.43
CA LEU A 327 -5.93 -0.02 17.41
C LEU A 327 -7.05 -0.52 18.36
N LYS A 328 -6.84 -1.62 19.10
CA LYS A 328 -7.80 -2.17 20.06
C LYS A 328 -7.24 -2.28 21.48
N SER A 329 -7.09 -1.17 22.20
CA SER A 329 -7.18 -1.11 23.68
C SER A 329 -6.77 0.26 24.21
N LEU A 330 -7.61 1.27 24.00
CA LEU A 330 -7.67 2.44 24.88
C LEU A 330 -9.17 2.74 25.09
N THR A 331 -9.82 1.83 25.82
CA THR A 331 -11.09 2.07 26.52
C THR A 331 -10.79 2.30 27.98
#